data_AF-A0A525IEJ3-F1
#
_entry.id   AF-A0A525IEJ3-F1
#
_cell.length_a   1.000
_cell.length_b   1.000
_cell.length_c   1.000
_cell.angle_alpha   90.00
_cell.angle_beta   90.00
_cell.angle_gamma   90.00
#
_symmetry.space_group_name_H-M   'P 1'
#
loop_
_entity.id
_entity.type
_entity.pdbx_description
1 polymer ?
#
loop_
_entity_poly.entity_id
_entity_poly.type
_entity_poly.pdbx_seq_one_letter_code
_entity_poly.pdbx_strand_id
1 'polypeptide(L)' 'DRVRIDLKRRTANILIADSELAERRADLAKRGGFAYPKSQTPWQQIQREMVAQFDEGMVLKPAVSYQRLAQTMGPPRDNH' A
#
# COMPACT_ATOMS: atom_id res chain seq x y z
N ASP A 1 4.82 2.36 -23.84
CA ASP A 1 6.04 3.16 -23.62
C ASP A 1 7.27 2.28 -23.50
N ARG A 2 8.43 2.81 -23.85
CA ARG A 2 9.70 2.09 -23.67
C ARG A 2 10.15 2.21 -22.21
N VAL A 3 10.59 1.10 -21.62
CA VAL A 3 11.12 1.07 -20.26
C VAL A 3 12.60 0.67 -20.32
N ARG A 4 13.47 1.44 -19.65
CA ARG A 4 14.89 1.11 -19.46
C ARG A 4 15.07 0.49 -18.08
N ILE A 5 15.53 -0.76 -18.06
CA ILE A 5 15.89 -1.48 -16.85
C ILE A 5 17.42 -1.57 -16.79
N ASP A 6 18.02 -1.10 -15.70
CA ASP A 6 19.45 -1.18 -15.44
C ASP A 6 19.69 -1.81 -14.07
N LEU A 7 20.14 -3.06 -14.06
CA LEU A 7 20.34 -3.84 -12.84
C LEU A 7 21.58 -3.40 -12.05
N LYS A 8 22.61 -2.87 -12.73
CA LYS A 8 23.82 -2.37 -12.04
C LYS A 8 23.51 -1.08 -11.30
N ARG A 9 22.67 -0.22 -11.90
CA ARG A 9 22.21 1.03 -11.28
C ARG A 9 20.97 0.88 -10.40
N ARG A 10 20.31 -0.29 -10.43
CA ARG A 10 19.04 -0.58 -9.72
C ARG A 10 17.92 0.39 -10.09
N THR A 11 17.78 0.70 -11.38
CA THR A 11 16.75 1.64 -11.87
C THR A 11 15.84 0.98 -12.90
N ALA A 12 14.56 1.34 -12.87
CA ALA A 12 13.58 1.06 -13.92
C ALA A 12 12.90 2.39 -14.30
N ASN A 13 13.25 2.94 -15.46
CA ASN A 13 12.77 4.25 -15.91
C ASN A 13 11.87 4.09 -17.13
N ILE A 14 10.67 4.68 -17.07
CA ILE A 14 9.84 4.89 -18.26
C ILE A 14 10.42 6.04 -19.08
N LEU A 15 10.65 5.81 -20.38
CA LEU A 15 11.33 6.78 -21.26
C LEU A 15 10.30 7.68 -21.96
N ILE A 16 9.66 8.55 -21.17
CA ILE A 16 8.73 9.59 -21.65
C ILE A 16 9.13 10.94 -21.04
N ALA A 17 8.60 12.04 -21.59
CA ALA A 17 8.83 13.36 -21.02
C ALA A 17 8.11 13.51 -19.65
N ASP A 18 8.69 14.28 -18.74
CA ASP A 18 8.09 14.52 -17.42
C ASP A 18 6.74 15.24 -17.54
N SER A 19 6.57 16.12 -18.54
CA SER A 19 5.30 16.79 -18.83
C SER A 19 4.20 15.78 -19.19
N GLU A 20 4.52 14.81 -20.04
CA GLU A 20 3.59 13.75 -20.43
C GLU A 20 3.24 12.85 -19.23
N LEU A 21 4.22 12.51 -18.39
CA LEU A 21 3.95 11.74 -17.17
C LEU A 21 3.04 12.52 -16.21
N ALA A 22 3.24 13.83 -16.08
CA ALA A 22 2.41 14.69 -15.23
C ALA A 22 0.97 14.78 -15.75
N GLU A 23 0.78 14.97 -17.06
CA GLU A 23 -0.53 14.96 -17.71
C GLU A 23 -1.26 13.63 -17.48
N ARG A 24 -0.60 12.50 -17.74
CA ARG A 24 -1.16 11.16 -17.53
C ARG A 24 -1.53 10.91 -16.06
N ARG A 25 -0.74 11.42 -15.10
CA ARG A 25 -1.05 11.35 -13.66
C ARG A 25 -2.27 12.19 -13.31
N ALA A 26 -2.38 13.40 -13.84
CA ALA A 26 -3.53 14.26 -13.62
C ALA A 26 -4.81 13.60 -14.16
N ASP A 27 -4.77 13.01 -15.35
CA ASP A 27 -5.92 12.33 -15.95
C ASP A 27 -6.26 11.01 -15.26
N LEU A 28 -5.28 10.31 -14.68
CA LEU A 28 -5.53 9.18 -13.80
C LEU A 28 -6.26 9.62 -12.52
N ALA A 29 -5.80 10.70 -11.89
CA ALA A 29 -6.43 11.24 -10.68
C ALA A 29 -7.88 11.70 -10.94
N LYS A 30 -8.13 12.40 -12.06
CA LYS A 30 -9.48 12.81 -12.49
C LYS A 30 -10.43 11.63 -12.70
N ARG A 31 -9.91 10.47 -13.12
CA ARG A 31 -10.68 9.23 -13.30
C ARG A 31 -10.88 8.43 -12.01
N GLY A 32 -10.41 8.93 -10.87
CA GLY A 32 -10.53 8.25 -9.58
C GLY A 32 -9.43 7.21 -9.31
N GLY A 33 -8.31 7.29 -10.03
CA GLY A 33 -7.19 6.37 -9.87
C GLY A 33 -7.28 5.11 -10.73
N PHE A 34 -6.58 4.06 -10.33
CA PHE A 34 -6.61 2.77 -11.02
C PHE A 34 -7.93 2.06 -10.77
N ALA A 35 -8.51 1.44 -11.80
CA ALA A 35 -9.70 0.61 -11.63
C ALA A 35 -9.36 -0.66 -10.83
N TYR A 36 -10.13 -0.91 -9.77
CA TYR A 36 -10.09 -2.16 -9.01
C TYR A 36 -11.51 -2.58 -8.63
N PRO A 37 -11.77 -3.89 -8.48
CA PRO A 37 -13.09 -4.36 -8.08
C PRO A 37 -13.41 -3.94 -6.65
N LYS A 38 -14.70 -3.69 -6.38
CA LYS A 38 -15.21 -3.45 -5.03
C LYS A 38 -14.86 -4.61 -4.09
N SER A 39 -14.71 -4.31 -2.80
CA SER A 39 -14.68 -5.35 -1.77
C SER A 39 -15.99 -6.13 -1.76
N GLN A 40 -15.89 -7.45 -1.71
CA GLN A 40 -17.02 -8.38 -1.65
C GLN A 40 -17.18 -9.01 -0.26
N THR A 41 -16.15 -8.94 0.58
CA THR A 41 -16.18 -9.47 1.94
C THR A 41 -15.64 -8.45 2.94
N PRO A 42 -16.05 -8.54 4.23
CA PRO A 42 -15.49 -7.68 5.27
C PRO A 42 -13.96 -7.79 5.36
N TRP A 43 -13.40 -8.97 5.19
CA TRP A 43 -11.94 -9.16 5.22
C TRP A 43 -11.23 -8.42 4.08
N GLN A 44 -11.80 -8.43 2.87
CA GLN A 44 -11.25 -7.65 1.75
C GLN A 44 -11.28 -6.15 2.03
N GLN A 45 -12.35 -5.65 2.68
CA GLN A 45 -12.43 -4.25 3.07
C GLN A 45 -11.34 -3.90 4.11
N ILE A 46 -11.25 -4.67 5.20
CA ILE A 46 -10.23 -4.48 6.25
C ILE A 46 -8.82 -4.47 5.64
N GLN A 47 -8.51 -5.43 4.77
CA GLN A 47 -7.19 -5.52 4.15
C GLN A 47 -6.87 -4.31 3.27
N ARG A 48 -7.81 -3.85 2.44
CA ARG A 48 -7.60 -2.68 1.56
C ARG A 48 -7.44 -1.38 2.33
N GLU A 49 -8.16 -1.23 3.44
CA GLU A 49 -8.11 -0.02 4.26
C GLU A 49 -6.85 0.07 5.12
N MET A 50 -6.31 -1.07 5.56
CA MET A 50 -5.29 -1.11 6.62
C MET A 50 -3.89 -1.53 6.17
N VAL A 51 -3.72 -2.17 5.02
CA VAL A 51 -2.41 -2.72 4.61
C VAL A 51 -1.40 -1.63 4.23
N ALA A 52 -0.14 -1.84 4.60
CA ALA A 52 1.02 -1.06 4.18
C ALA A 52 1.42 -1.37 2.72
N GLN A 53 2.22 -0.49 2.11
CA GLN A 53 2.76 -0.77 0.76
C GLN A 53 3.78 -1.93 0.80
N PHE A 54 4.17 -2.45 -0.37
CA PHE A 54 5.05 -3.62 -0.47
C PHE A 54 6.44 -3.38 0.14
N ASP A 55 7.00 -2.20 -0.09
CA ASP A 55 8.27 -1.76 0.48
C ASP A 55 8.22 -1.59 2.01
N GLU A 56 7.02 -1.42 2.56
CA GLU A 56 6.75 -1.35 4.00
C GLU A 56 6.38 -2.72 4.61
N GLY A 57 6.47 -3.81 3.82
CA GLY A 57 6.28 -5.18 4.29
C GLY A 57 4.84 -5.72 4.27
N MET A 58 3.89 -4.99 3.67
CA MET A 58 2.48 -5.43 3.51
C MET A 58 1.77 -5.85 4.82
N VAL A 59 2.18 -5.29 5.96
CA VAL A 59 1.53 -5.55 7.25
C VAL A 59 0.24 -4.74 7.39
N LEU A 60 -0.64 -5.12 8.31
CA LEU A 60 -1.70 -4.22 8.76
C LEU A 60 -1.02 -3.06 9.51
N LYS A 61 -1.10 -1.83 8.99
CA LYS A 61 -0.41 -0.65 9.55
C LYS A 61 -0.58 -0.49 11.06
N PRO A 62 -1.77 -0.68 11.67
CA PRO A 62 -1.91 -0.55 13.13
C PRO A 62 -1.17 -1.64 13.91
N ALA A 63 -1.00 -2.83 13.34
CA ALA A 63 -0.50 -4.01 14.05
C ALA A 63 0.93 -3.81 14.59
N VAL A 64 1.76 -3.02 13.92
CA VAL A 64 3.16 -2.78 14.35
C VAL A 64 3.26 -2.04 15.68
N SER A 65 2.20 -1.33 16.11
CA SER A 65 2.16 -0.64 17.41
C SER A 65 1.87 -1.59 18.59
N TYR A 66 1.30 -2.76 18.33
CA TYR A 66 0.90 -3.74 19.35
C TYR A 66 2.00 -4.77 19.55
N GLN A 67 2.91 -4.51 20.48
CA GLN A 67 4.06 -5.36 20.77
C GLN A 67 4.15 -5.66 22.27
N ARG A 68 4.58 -6.88 22.62
CA ARG A 68 4.79 -7.32 24.01
C ARG A 68 3.58 -7.09 24.91
N LEU A 69 2.37 -7.37 24.40
CA LEU A 69 1.10 -7.04 25.06
C LEU A 69 1.00 -7.62 26.48
N ALA A 70 1.50 -8.84 26.71
CA ALA A 70 1.50 -9.45 28.04
C ALA A 70 2.31 -8.63 29.07
N GLN A 71 3.34 -7.91 28.62
CA GLN A 71 4.20 -7.08 29.46
C GLN A 71 3.74 -5.61 29.52
N THR A 72 3.13 -5.09 28.45
CA THR A 72 2.81 -3.67 28.31
C THR A 72 1.36 -3.33 28.62
N MET A 73 0.43 -4.27 28.42
CA MET A 73 -1.02 -4.08 28.60
C MET A 73 -1.59 -4.88 29.78
N GLY A 74 -0.80 -5.80 30.35
CA GLY A 74 -1.25 -6.70 31.42
C GLY A 74 -2.21 -7.79 30.93
N PRO A 75 -2.69 -8.66 31.84
CA PRO A 75 -3.71 -9.65 31.48
C PRO A 75 -5.01 -8.96 31.05
N PRO A 76 -5.72 -9.49 30.04
CA PRO A 76 -7.07 -9.03 29.72
C PRO A 76 -8.00 -9.15 30.93
N ARG A 77 -9.09 -8.37 30.90
CA ARG A 77 -10.11 -8.39 31.96
C ARG A 77 -10.67 -9.81 32.11
N ASP A 78 -10.77 -10.27 33.36
CA ASP A 78 -11.45 -11.52 33.69
C ASP A 78 -12.92 -11.43 33.25
N ASN A 79 -13.41 -12.48 32.61
CA ASN A 79 -14.75 -12.51 32.03
C ASN A 79 -15.70 -13.45 32.77
N HIS A 80 -15.26 -14.12 33.84
CA HIS A 80 -16.08 -15.00 34.68
C HIS A 80 -15.71 -14.87 36.16
#